data_AF-A0A084TJK8-F1
#
_entry.id   AF-A0A084TJK8-F1
#
_cell.length_a   1.000
_cell.length_b   1.000
_cell.length_c   1.000
_cell.angle_alpha   90.00
_cell.angle_beta   90.00
_cell.angle_gamma   90.00
#
_symmetry.space_group_name_H-M   'P 1'
#
loop_
_entity.id
_entity.type
_entity.pdbx_description
1 polymer ?
#
loop_
_entity_poly.entity_id
_entity_poly.type
_entity_poly.pdbx_seq_one_letter_code
_entity_poly.pdbx_strand_id
1 'polypeptide(L)'
;MKVIKRMALLAVLLTFALNTATAQEKANKNKIEKAVKNEAKAVKNDKVKATKEKGKALKSEANEMAKENKEQAKEQAQKMKEKKEALQHEAKEVKGKAHAYGQNKEGLSGREFGQARAAEAKSMLKEEKRKLEEDEVTLERNKKRIYEARERLRTTKEEGEISEEELKLKEEKILNAERALKDFEAAIQKKKAVIKEQGVLLSKLYQEEKQ
;
A
#
# COMPACT_ATOMS: atom_id res chain seq x y z
N MET A 1 59.51 10.65 -59.75
CA MET A 1 58.91 9.30 -59.95
C MET A 1 58.98 8.34 -58.76
N LYS A 2 59.91 8.49 -57.79
CA LYS A 2 60.03 7.55 -56.65
C LYS A 2 58.87 7.61 -55.65
N VAL A 3 58.20 8.76 -55.52
CA VAL A 3 57.09 8.97 -54.56
C VAL A 3 55.77 8.40 -55.09
N ILE A 4 55.54 8.51 -56.40
CA ILE A 4 54.35 7.95 -57.08
C ILE A 4 54.39 6.41 -57.06
N LYS A 5 55.58 5.81 -57.22
CA LYS A 5 55.77 4.35 -57.10
C LYS A 5 55.58 3.83 -55.67
N ARG A 6 55.79 4.65 -54.63
CA ARG A 6 55.56 4.28 -53.22
C ARG A 6 54.08 4.38 -52.82
N MET A 7 53.35 5.35 -53.37
CA MET A 7 51.89 5.46 -53.17
C MET A 7 51.12 4.35 -53.89
N ALA A 8 51.55 3.94 -55.08
CA ALA A 8 50.95 2.81 -55.78
C ALA A 8 51.15 1.46 -55.05
N LEU A 9 52.28 1.28 -54.35
CA LEU A 9 52.55 0.07 -53.57
C LEU A 9 51.68 -0.02 -52.31
N LEU A 10 51.36 1.12 -51.69
CA LEU A 10 50.52 1.20 -50.49
C LEU A 10 49.02 1.00 -50.81
N ALA A 11 48.57 1.40 -52.01
CA ALA A 11 47.20 1.19 -52.46
C ALA A 11 46.90 -0.30 -52.79
N VAL A 12 47.90 -1.07 -53.22
CA VAL A 12 47.76 -2.51 -53.54
C VAL A 12 47.77 -3.38 -52.26
N LEU A 13 48.42 -2.92 -51.19
CA LEU A 13 48.42 -3.61 -49.90
C LEU A 13 47.11 -3.44 -49.11
N LEU A 14 46.34 -2.38 -49.38
CA LEU A 14 45.06 -2.13 -48.71
C LEU A 14 43.91 -2.99 -49.25
N THR A 15 44.01 -3.49 -50.49
CA THR A 15 42.93 -4.28 -51.12
C THR A 15 43.03 -5.78 -50.83
N PHE A 16 44.16 -6.28 -50.33
CA PHE A 16 44.31 -7.70 -49.95
C PHE A 16 43.77 -8.01 -48.54
N ALA A 17 43.66 -6.99 -47.66
CA ALA A 17 43.20 -7.16 -46.28
C ALA A 17 41.67 -7.28 -46.12
N LEU A 18 40.89 -6.93 -47.14
CA LEU A 18 39.41 -6.95 -47.08
C LEU A 18 38.79 -8.30 -47.47
N ASN A 19 39.54 -9.20 -48.11
CA ASN A 19 39.00 -10.49 -48.59
C ASN A 19 39.24 -11.69 -47.67
N THR A 20 39.98 -11.56 -46.56
CA THR A 20 40.20 -12.67 -45.60
C THR A 20 39.27 -12.63 -44.39
N ALA A 21 38.44 -11.60 -44.23
CA ALA A 21 37.56 -11.43 -43.07
C ALA A 21 36.20 -12.16 -43.17
N THR A 22 35.86 -12.77 -44.31
CA THR A 22 34.53 -13.40 -44.54
C THR A 22 34.51 -14.93 -44.47
N ALA A 23 35.66 -15.59 -44.28
CA ALA A 23 35.74 -17.06 -44.21
C ALA A 23 35.66 -17.64 -42.78
N GLN A 24 35.96 -16.85 -41.75
CA GLN A 24 35.98 -17.32 -40.35
C GLN A 24 34.63 -17.22 -39.63
N GLU A 25 33.64 -16.55 -40.22
CA GLU A 25 32.33 -16.31 -39.59
C GLU A 25 31.31 -17.46 -39.80
N LYS A 26 31.49 -18.30 -40.83
CA LYS A 26 30.56 -19.41 -41.14
C LYS A 26 30.80 -20.69 -40.33
N ALA A 27 32.00 -20.87 -39.76
CA ALA A 27 32.31 -22.04 -38.92
C ALA A 27 31.84 -21.90 -37.46
N ASN A 28 31.73 -20.67 -36.94
CA ASN A 28 31.32 -20.42 -35.55
C ASN A 28 29.80 -20.37 -35.34
N LYS A 29 29.02 -19.96 -36.35
CA LYS A 29 27.54 -19.94 -36.24
C LYS A 29 26.94 -21.34 -36.03
N ASN A 30 27.47 -22.37 -36.69
CA ASN A 30 26.97 -23.75 -36.57
C ASN A 30 27.29 -24.43 -35.21
N LYS A 31 28.37 -24.04 -34.52
CA LYS A 31 28.69 -24.57 -33.18
C LYS A 31 27.85 -23.90 -32.08
N ILE A 32 27.59 -22.60 -32.22
CA ILE A 32 26.77 -21.83 -31.27
C ILE A 32 25.29 -22.26 -31.36
N GLU A 33 24.76 -22.49 -32.56
CA GLU A 33 23.36 -22.95 -32.73
C GLU A 33 23.11 -24.35 -32.14
N LYS A 34 24.09 -25.26 -32.23
CA LYS A 34 23.99 -26.60 -31.64
C LYS A 34 24.08 -26.60 -30.11
N ALA A 35 24.86 -25.69 -29.53
CA ALA A 35 24.96 -25.54 -28.07
C ALA A 35 23.68 -24.93 -27.47
N VAL A 36 23.14 -23.87 -28.09
CA VAL A 36 21.91 -23.20 -27.64
C VAL A 36 20.69 -24.12 -27.73
N LYS A 37 20.62 -24.99 -28.75
CA LYS A 37 19.50 -25.94 -28.93
C LYS A 37 19.52 -27.12 -27.94
N ASN A 38 20.69 -27.48 -27.41
CA ASN A 38 20.83 -28.54 -26.40
C ASN A 38 20.58 -28.02 -24.98
N GLU A 39 21.02 -26.80 -24.64
CA GLU A 39 20.69 -26.18 -23.35
C GLU A 39 19.19 -25.84 -23.24
N ALA A 40 18.56 -25.38 -24.32
CA ALA A 40 17.11 -25.11 -24.34
C ALA A 40 16.24 -26.37 -24.14
N LYS A 41 16.74 -27.56 -24.51
CA LYS A 41 16.04 -28.84 -24.29
C LYS A 41 16.25 -29.40 -22.88
N ALA A 42 17.40 -29.17 -22.26
CA ALA A 42 17.67 -29.55 -20.87
C ALA A 42 16.85 -28.68 -19.88
N VAL A 43 16.82 -27.36 -20.09
CA VAL A 43 16.07 -26.41 -19.23
C VAL A 43 14.56 -26.63 -19.28
N LYS A 44 14.01 -27.08 -20.42
CA LYS A 44 12.56 -27.38 -20.53
C LYS A 44 12.15 -28.63 -19.74
N ASN A 45 13.04 -29.60 -19.52
CA ASN A 45 12.68 -30.85 -18.86
C ASN A 45 12.76 -30.74 -17.32
N ASP A 46 13.73 -29.97 -16.78
CA ASP A 46 13.82 -29.74 -15.33
C ASP A 46 12.74 -28.79 -14.79
N LYS A 47 12.33 -27.79 -15.58
CA LYS A 47 11.26 -26.86 -15.17
C LYS A 47 9.89 -27.55 -15.05
N VAL A 48 9.64 -28.60 -15.84
CA VAL A 48 8.38 -29.36 -15.85
C VAL A 48 8.29 -30.37 -14.69
N LYS A 49 9.41 -30.96 -14.26
CA LYS A 49 9.43 -31.81 -13.05
C LYS A 49 9.23 -30.99 -11.77
N ALA A 50 9.90 -29.83 -11.66
CA ALA A 50 9.77 -28.95 -10.50
C ALA A 50 8.36 -28.34 -10.32
N THR A 51 7.61 -28.12 -11.40
CA THR A 51 6.21 -27.64 -11.32
C THR A 51 5.22 -28.72 -10.91
N LYS A 52 5.46 -29.99 -11.25
CA LYS A 52 4.59 -31.10 -10.89
C LYS A 52 4.69 -31.49 -9.41
N GLU A 53 5.86 -31.34 -8.80
CA GLU A 53 6.05 -31.57 -7.35
C GLU A 53 5.49 -30.42 -6.51
N LYS A 54 5.72 -29.15 -6.89
CA LYS A 54 5.12 -28.00 -6.22
C LYS A 54 3.58 -28.02 -6.27
N GLY A 55 3.00 -28.47 -7.38
CA GLY A 55 1.54 -28.62 -7.52
C GLY A 55 0.94 -29.69 -6.59
N LYS A 56 1.68 -30.75 -6.24
CA LYS A 56 1.21 -31.77 -5.29
C LYS A 56 1.33 -31.29 -3.84
N ALA A 57 2.40 -30.57 -3.49
CA ALA A 57 2.59 -30.00 -2.17
C ALA A 57 1.50 -28.95 -1.84
N LEU A 58 1.22 -28.03 -2.77
CA LEU A 58 0.18 -27.01 -2.61
C LEU A 58 -1.23 -27.60 -2.44
N LYS A 59 -1.51 -28.74 -3.10
CA LYS A 59 -2.81 -29.41 -2.98
C LYS A 59 -2.97 -30.15 -1.64
N SER A 60 -1.86 -30.54 -1.00
CA SER A 60 -1.86 -31.14 0.34
C SER A 60 -2.10 -30.07 1.41
N GLU A 61 -1.34 -28.96 1.37
CA GLU A 61 -1.49 -27.84 2.30
C GLU A 61 -2.90 -27.22 2.23
N ALA A 62 -3.44 -27.04 1.02
CA ALA A 62 -4.79 -26.49 0.87
C ALA A 62 -5.87 -27.39 1.51
N ASN A 63 -5.65 -28.70 1.55
CA ASN A 63 -6.61 -29.66 2.10
C ASN A 63 -6.52 -29.79 3.62
N GLU A 64 -5.32 -29.62 4.20
CA GLU A 64 -5.14 -29.50 5.66
C GLU A 64 -5.71 -28.19 6.18
N MET A 65 -5.43 -27.07 5.51
CA MET A 65 -5.95 -25.75 5.88
C MET A 65 -7.50 -25.69 5.78
N ALA A 66 -8.09 -26.40 4.82
CA ALA A 66 -9.54 -26.52 4.71
C ALA A 66 -10.17 -27.36 5.84
N LYS A 67 -9.44 -28.35 6.39
CA LYS A 67 -9.90 -29.14 7.54
C LYS A 67 -9.84 -28.34 8.84
N GLU A 68 -8.74 -27.65 9.10
CA GLU A 68 -8.61 -26.78 10.28
C GLU A 68 -9.67 -25.67 10.30
N ASN A 69 -9.90 -25.00 9.15
CA ASN A 69 -10.93 -23.98 9.05
C ASN A 69 -12.34 -24.52 9.32
N LYS A 70 -12.63 -25.77 8.91
CA LYS A 70 -13.94 -26.40 9.15
C LYS A 70 -14.14 -26.76 10.62
N GLU A 71 -13.07 -27.11 11.33
CA GLU A 71 -13.11 -27.44 12.74
C GLU A 71 -13.25 -26.18 13.61
N GLN A 72 -12.50 -25.12 13.29
CA GLN A 72 -12.64 -23.81 13.93
C GLN A 72 -14.03 -23.20 13.69
N ALA A 73 -14.60 -23.34 12.50
CA ALA A 73 -15.94 -22.85 12.20
C ALA A 73 -17.02 -23.59 13.02
N LYS A 74 -16.85 -24.89 13.26
CA LYS A 74 -17.77 -25.65 14.12
C LYS A 74 -17.67 -25.22 15.58
N GLU A 75 -16.45 -25.00 16.08
CA GLU A 75 -16.25 -24.56 17.47
C GLU A 75 -16.81 -23.15 17.71
N GLN A 76 -16.64 -22.23 16.75
CA GLN A 76 -17.23 -20.89 16.82
C GLN A 76 -18.77 -20.93 16.74
N ALA A 77 -19.34 -21.80 15.89
CA ALA A 77 -20.79 -21.96 15.80
C ALA A 77 -21.39 -22.50 17.10
N GLN A 78 -20.69 -23.41 17.78
CA GLN A 78 -21.12 -23.96 19.06
C GLN A 78 -21.05 -22.91 20.18
N LYS A 79 -19.95 -22.15 20.26
CA LYS A 79 -19.82 -21.01 21.19
C LYS A 79 -20.87 -19.92 20.96
N MET A 80 -21.24 -19.63 19.71
CA MET A 80 -22.32 -18.69 19.42
C MET A 80 -23.69 -19.21 19.84
N LYS A 81 -23.93 -20.51 19.73
CA LYS A 81 -25.21 -21.11 20.11
C LYS A 81 -25.41 -21.09 21.64
N GLU A 82 -24.37 -21.45 22.39
CA GLU A 82 -24.38 -21.37 23.86
C GLU A 82 -24.54 -19.93 24.35
N LYS A 83 -23.85 -18.96 23.73
CA LYS A 83 -23.99 -17.54 24.08
C LYS A 83 -25.39 -17.00 23.78
N LYS A 84 -26.03 -17.46 22.70
CA LYS A 84 -27.39 -17.07 22.34
C LYS A 84 -28.44 -17.66 23.28
N GLU A 85 -28.23 -18.88 23.78
CA GLU A 85 -29.10 -19.52 24.77
C GLU A 85 -28.96 -18.86 26.16
N ALA A 86 -27.75 -18.50 26.58
CA ALA A 86 -27.51 -17.74 27.81
C ALA A 86 -28.19 -16.36 27.78
N LEU A 87 -28.05 -15.62 26.66
CA LEU A 87 -28.71 -14.32 26.47
C LEU A 87 -30.25 -14.41 26.45
N GLN A 88 -30.81 -15.53 25.96
CA GLN A 88 -32.26 -15.74 26.00
C GLN A 88 -32.77 -16.07 27.40
N HIS A 89 -31.96 -16.72 28.24
CA HIS A 89 -32.32 -17.01 29.62
C HIS A 89 -32.29 -15.73 30.48
N GLU A 90 -31.25 -14.89 30.34
CA GLU A 90 -31.20 -13.57 30.99
C GLU A 90 -32.34 -12.65 30.54
N ALA A 91 -32.68 -12.66 29.24
CA ALA A 91 -33.77 -11.83 28.71
C ALA A 91 -35.17 -12.23 29.21
N LYS A 92 -35.35 -13.45 29.73
CA LYS A 92 -36.63 -13.92 30.27
C LYS A 92 -36.80 -13.59 31.76
N GLU A 93 -35.74 -13.55 32.56
CA GLU A 93 -35.82 -13.14 33.98
C GLU A 93 -36.06 -11.62 34.15
N VAL A 94 -35.66 -10.80 33.18
CA VAL A 94 -35.74 -9.33 33.28
C VAL A 94 -37.12 -8.75 32.87
N LYS A 95 -38.04 -9.55 32.33
CA LYS A 95 -39.33 -9.07 31.79
C LYS A 95 -40.35 -8.58 32.83
N GLY A 96 -40.05 -8.61 34.14
CA GLY A 96 -40.96 -8.18 35.20
C GLY A 96 -40.81 -6.73 35.68
N LYS A 97 -39.77 -5.99 35.28
CA LYS A 97 -39.55 -4.59 35.73
C LYS A 97 -39.20 -3.69 34.56
N ALA A 98 -40.23 -3.15 33.94
CA ALA A 98 -40.09 -2.13 32.90
C ALA A 98 -39.53 -0.82 33.49
N HIS A 99 -38.22 -0.61 33.30
CA HIS A 99 -37.63 0.72 33.16
C HIS A 99 -36.66 0.69 31.97
N ALA A 100 -37.22 0.89 30.78
CA ALA A 100 -36.48 1.03 29.54
C ALA A 100 -35.75 2.37 29.47
N TYR A 101 -34.68 2.56 30.23
CA TYR A 101 -33.70 3.63 29.98
C TYR A 101 -32.31 3.19 30.44
N GLY A 102 -31.40 2.93 29.49
CA GLY A 102 -29.95 2.75 29.68
C GLY A 102 -29.50 1.30 29.81
N GLN A 103 -29.27 0.63 28.68
CA GLN A 103 -28.81 -0.75 28.62
C GLN A 103 -27.39 -0.98 29.17
N ASN A 104 -26.59 0.07 29.38
CA ASN A 104 -25.22 -0.02 29.92
C ASN A 104 -24.99 1.02 31.03
N LYS A 105 -25.69 0.91 32.17
CA LYS A 105 -25.45 1.82 33.30
C LYS A 105 -24.33 1.37 34.24
N GLU A 106 -23.81 0.15 34.09
CA GLU A 106 -22.72 -0.40 34.92
C GLU A 106 -22.94 -0.24 36.45
N GLY A 107 -24.20 -0.18 36.89
CA GLY A 107 -24.56 0.04 38.31
C GLY A 107 -24.73 1.51 38.73
N LEU A 108 -24.51 2.48 37.84
CA LEU A 108 -24.70 3.91 38.12
C LEU A 108 -26.18 4.30 38.20
N SER A 109 -26.50 5.28 39.06
CA SER A 109 -27.81 5.92 39.04
C SER A 109 -28.05 6.65 37.72
N GLY A 110 -29.32 6.90 37.35
CA GLY A 110 -29.63 7.60 36.10
C GLY A 110 -28.96 8.97 35.97
N ARG A 111 -28.80 9.68 37.10
CA ARG A 111 -28.10 10.97 37.18
C ARG A 111 -26.59 10.83 36.98
N GLU A 112 -25.96 9.88 37.67
CA GLU A 112 -24.51 9.63 37.52
C GLU A 112 -24.16 9.12 36.12
N PHE A 113 -25.01 8.27 35.54
CA PHE A 113 -24.86 7.81 34.16
C PHE A 113 -24.92 8.95 33.15
N GLY A 114 -25.87 9.88 33.33
CA GLY A 114 -25.96 11.09 32.50
C GLY A 114 -24.70 11.94 32.58
N GLN A 115 -24.20 12.17 33.80
CA GLN A 115 -22.96 12.95 34.02
C GLN A 115 -21.73 12.25 33.42
N ALA A 116 -21.61 10.92 33.57
CA ALA A 116 -20.51 10.14 33.01
C ALA A 116 -20.50 10.20 31.48
N ARG A 117 -21.65 9.99 30.83
CA ARG A 117 -21.82 10.12 29.37
C ARG A 117 -21.45 11.53 28.88
N ALA A 118 -21.87 12.55 29.61
CA ALA A 118 -21.64 13.93 29.21
C ALA A 118 -20.16 14.34 29.40
N ALA A 119 -19.48 13.78 30.40
CA ALA A 119 -18.04 13.93 30.60
C ALA A 119 -17.23 13.17 29.54
N GLU A 120 -17.63 11.93 29.22
CA GLU A 120 -17.05 11.11 28.17
C GLU A 120 -17.13 11.83 26.81
N ALA A 121 -18.30 12.33 26.43
CA ALA A 121 -18.48 13.08 25.18
C ALA A 121 -17.56 14.31 25.08
N LYS A 122 -17.34 15.03 26.19
CA LYS A 122 -16.39 16.14 26.26
C LYS A 122 -14.94 15.67 26.09
N SER A 123 -14.57 14.57 26.73
CA SER A 123 -13.23 14.01 26.62
C SER A 123 -12.94 13.57 25.19
N MET A 124 -13.88 12.85 24.56
CA MET A 124 -13.78 12.43 23.16
C MET A 124 -13.61 13.64 22.24
N LEU A 125 -14.42 14.68 22.39
CA LEU A 125 -14.29 15.89 21.57
C LEU A 125 -12.92 16.58 21.77
N LYS A 126 -12.41 16.61 23.01
CA LYS A 126 -11.09 17.17 23.31
C LYS A 126 -9.97 16.37 22.65
N GLU A 127 -10.06 15.04 22.69
CA GLU A 127 -9.10 14.17 22.01
C GLU A 127 -9.15 14.30 20.49
N GLU A 128 -10.35 14.41 19.91
CA GLU A 128 -10.52 14.62 18.47
C GLU A 128 -9.93 15.97 18.03
N LYS A 129 -10.09 17.02 18.83
CA LYS A 129 -9.44 18.32 18.60
C LYS A 129 -7.92 18.21 18.63
N ARG A 130 -7.34 17.51 19.62
CA ARG A 130 -5.89 17.30 19.68
C ARG A 130 -5.38 16.54 18.46
N LYS A 131 -6.08 15.47 18.05
CA LYS A 131 -5.74 14.72 16.82
C LYS A 131 -5.84 15.61 15.58
N LEU A 132 -6.83 16.50 15.50
CA LEU A 132 -6.95 17.44 14.39
C LEU A 132 -5.76 18.42 14.34
N GLU A 133 -5.30 18.92 15.48
CA GLU A 133 -4.11 19.78 15.55
C GLU A 133 -2.84 19.04 15.09
N GLU A 134 -2.67 17.78 15.52
CA GLU A 134 -1.58 16.91 15.06
C GLU A 134 -1.64 16.67 13.54
N ASP A 135 -2.84 16.45 12.98
CA ASP A 135 -3.07 16.30 11.55
C ASP A 135 -2.73 17.59 10.78
N GLU A 136 -3.11 18.77 11.30
CA GLU A 136 -2.81 20.09 10.71
C GLU A 136 -1.30 20.36 10.68
N VAL A 137 -0.58 20.07 11.78
CA VAL A 137 0.89 20.17 11.81
C VAL A 137 1.54 19.24 10.78
N THR A 138 1.02 18.02 10.66
CA THR A 138 1.50 17.04 9.68
C THR A 138 1.26 17.51 8.25
N LEU A 139 0.10 18.11 7.97
CA LEU A 139 -0.23 18.69 6.67
C LEU A 139 0.79 19.76 6.27
N GLU A 140 1.06 20.72 7.15
CA GLU A 140 2.00 21.80 6.87
C GLU A 140 3.44 21.29 6.65
N ARG A 141 3.86 20.30 7.45
CA ARG A 141 5.16 19.65 7.25
C ARG A 141 5.25 18.96 5.88
N ASN A 142 4.19 18.30 5.45
CA ASN A 142 4.16 17.61 4.17
C ASN A 142 4.11 18.59 2.99
N LYS A 143 3.35 19.70 3.11
CA LYS A 143 3.37 20.81 2.13
C LYS A 143 4.78 21.33 1.92
N LYS A 144 5.50 21.62 3.01
CA LYS A 144 6.88 22.09 2.95
C LYS A 144 7.81 21.08 2.26
N ARG A 145 7.70 19.80 2.60
CA ARG A 145 8.52 18.73 1.99
C ARG A 145 8.29 18.58 0.49
N ILE A 146 7.05 18.66 0.05
CA ILE A 146 6.69 18.58 -1.37
C ILE A 146 7.22 19.80 -2.12
N TYR A 147 7.09 20.98 -1.52
CA TYR A 147 7.67 22.21 -2.07
C TYR A 147 9.20 22.11 -2.23
N GLU A 148 9.90 21.69 -1.18
CA GLU A 148 11.36 21.46 -1.24
C GLU A 148 11.75 20.43 -2.31
N ALA A 149 10.96 19.35 -2.46
CA ALA A 149 11.20 18.34 -3.48
C ALA A 149 11.01 18.90 -4.90
N ARG A 150 10.02 19.77 -5.11
CA ARG A 150 9.83 20.47 -6.39
C ARG A 150 10.97 21.41 -6.71
N GLU A 151 11.39 22.22 -5.74
CA GLU A 151 12.49 23.15 -5.94
C GLU A 151 13.78 22.41 -6.27
N ARG A 152 14.11 21.33 -5.54
CA ARG A 152 15.26 20.48 -5.85
C ARG A 152 15.18 19.86 -7.25
N LEU A 153 14.00 19.40 -7.66
CA LEU A 153 13.84 18.84 -9.00
C LEU A 153 14.02 19.90 -10.09
N ARG A 154 13.59 21.15 -9.83
CA ARG A 154 13.79 22.28 -10.74
C ARG A 154 15.27 22.62 -10.87
N THR A 155 16.00 22.74 -9.77
CA THR A 155 17.45 23.05 -9.82
C THR A 155 18.23 21.96 -10.55
N THR A 156 18.01 20.70 -10.21
CA THR A 156 18.69 19.57 -10.87
C THR A 156 18.35 19.46 -12.37
N LYS A 157 17.14 19.88 -12.77
CA LYS A 157 16.74 19.97 -14.19
C LYS A 157 17.49 21.09 -14.91
N GLU A 158 17.62 22.26 -14.28
CA GLU A 158 18.35 23.42 -14.83
C GLU A 158 19.86 23.13 -14.94
N GLU A 159 20.43 22.40 -13.99
CA GLU A 159 21.83 21.97 -13.97
C GLU A 159 22.11 20.81 -14.96
N GLY A 160 21.08 20.20 -15.54
CA GLY A 160 21.20 19.13 -16.53
C GLY A 160 21.72 17.80 -15.97
N GLU A 161 21.64 17.59 -14.66
CA GLU A 161 22.23 16.43 -13.98
C GLU A 161 21.41 15.14 -14.08
N ILE A 162 20.19 15.20 -14.65
CA ILE A 162 19.27 14.07 -14.71
C ILE A 162 18.77 13.79 -16.12
N SER A 163 18.56 12.50 -16.40
CA SER A 163 17.95 12.06 -17.66
C SER A 163 16.46 12.43 -17.74
N GLU A 164 15.93 12.53 -18.96
CA GLU A 164 14.50 12.81 -19.17
C GLU A 164 13.57 11.75 -18.57
N GLU A 165 14.00 10.48 -18.57
CA GLU A 165 13.24 9.38 -17.99
C GLU A 165 13.16 9.49 -16.46
N GLU A 166 14.29 9.81 -15.81
CA GLU A 166 14.34 10.04 -14.37
C GLU A 166 13.58 11.29 -13.94
N LEU A 167 13.62 12.34 -14.76
CA LEU A 167 12.86 13.57 -14.53
C LEU A 167 11.36 13.26 -14.50
N LYS A 168 10.83 12.58 -15.52
CA LYS A 168 9.40 12.20 -15.60
C LYS A 168 8.97 11.36 -14.40
N LEU A 169 9.80 10.38 -14.01
CA LEU A 169 9.49 9.51 -12.88
C LEU A 169 9.47 10.27 -11.55
N LYS A 170 10.37 11.24 -11.35
CA LYS A 170 10.38 12.12 -10.17
C LYS A 170 9.20 13.10 -10.19
N GLU A 171 8.89 13.71 -11.34
CA GLU A 171 7.74 14.60 -11.50
C GLU A 171 6.42 13.87 -11.19
N GLU A 172 6.24 12.64 -11.69
CA GLU A 172 5.05 11.83 -11.42
C GLU A 172 4.90 11.50 -9.94
N LYS A 173 6.00 11.15 -9.26
CA LYS A 173 6.00 10.89 -7.80
C LYS A 173 5.58 12.12 -7.01
N ILE A 174 6.11 13.29 -7.35
CA ILE A 174 5.75 14.56 -6.71
C ILE A 174 4.27 14.85 -6.94
N LEU A 175 3.78 14.68 -8.18
CA LEU A 175 2.40 14.94 -8.54
C LEU A 175 1.42 13.99 -7.81
N ASN A 176 1.78 12.73 -7.65
CA ASN A 176 1.01 11.79 -6.84
C ASN A 176 1.00 12.17 -5.36
N ALA A 177 2.13 12.63 -4.81
CA ALA A 177 2.21 13.13 -3.45
C ALA A 177 1.34 14.40 -3.25
N GLU A 178 1.29 15.29 -4.23
CA GLU A 178 0.42 16.48 -4.20
C GLU A 178 -1.07 16.15 -4.22
N ARG A 179 -1.47 15.17 -5.03
CA ARG A 179 -2.86 14.68 -5.03
C ARG A 179 -3.22 14.11 -3.67
N ALA A 180 -2.37 13.24 -3.11
CA ALA A 180 -2.58 12.68 -1.78
C ALA A 180 -2.65 13.77 -0.69
N LEU A 181 -1.81 14.82 -0.80
CA LEU A 181 -1.83 15.95 0.11
C LEU A 181 -3.14 16.75 0.04
N LYS A 182 -3.67 16.95 -1.17
CA LYS A 182 -4.94 17.63 -1.39
C LYS A 182 -6.11 16.84 -0.81
N ASP A 183 -6.09 15.51 -0.96
CA ASP A 183 -7.11 14.63 -0.36
C ASP A 183 -7.03 14.66 1.17
N PHE A 184 -5.81 14.67 1.72
CA PHE A 184 -5.57 14.80 3.16
C PHE A 184 -6.05 16.15 3.70
N GLU A 185 -5.77 17.25 3.00
CA GLU A 185 -6.27 18.58 3.35
C GLU A 185 -7.81 18.63 3.35
N ALA A 186 -8.46 18.06 2.34
CA ALA A 186 -9.91 17.98 2.27
C ALA A 186 -10.49 17.14 3.43
N ALA A 187 -9.83 16.05 3.82
CA ALA A 187 -10.23 15.24 4.97
C ALA A 187 -10.12 16.02 6.29
N ILE A 188 -9.04 16.78 6.49
CA ILE A 188 -8.85 17.66 7.65
C ILE A 188 -9.96 18.72 7.71
N GLN A 189 -10.29 19.37 6.60
CA GLN A 189 -11.36 20.38 6.56
C GLN A 189 -12.72 19.79 6.93
N LYS A 190 -13.06 18.60 6.42
CA LYS A 190 -14.29 17.88 6.78
C LYS A 190 -14.31 17.57 8.27
N LYS A 191 -13.22 17.01 8.82
CA LYS A 191 -13.09 16.68 10.24
C LYS A 191 -13.24 17.92 11.12
N LYS A 192 -12.66 19.05 10.71
CA LYS A 192 -12.79 20.34 11.40
C LYS A 192 -14.23 20.83 11.47
N ALA A 193 -14.99 20.71 10.37
CA ALA A 193 -16.40 21.06 10.35
C ALA A 193 -17.21 20.20 11.32
N VAL A 194 -17.01 18.88 11.29
CA VAL A 194 -17.71 17.93 12.18
C VAL A 194 -17.42 18.23 13.66
N ILE A 195 -16.15 18.41 14.03
CA ILE A 195 -15.76 18.74 15.41
C ILE A 195 -16.38 20.07 15.86
N LYS A 196 -16.47 21.05 14.96
CA LYS A 196 -17.09 22.35 15.26
C LYS A 196 -18.59 22.18 15.54
N GLU A 197 -19.31 21.43 14.69
CA GLU A 197 -20.73 21.15 14.87
C GLU A 197 -21.00 20.38 16.17
N GLN A 198 -20.24 19.32 16.44
CA GLN A 198 -20.33 18.57 17.70
C GLN A 198 -20.07 19.44 18.92
N GLY A 199 -19.09 20.36 18.85
CA GLY A 199 -18.81 21.33 19.91
C GLY A 199 -19.98 22.27 20.18
N VAL A 200 -20.65 22.77 19.12
CA VAL A 200 -21.84 23.63 19.24
C VAL A 200 -23.02 22.85 19.82
N LEU A 201 -23.24 21.61 19.38
CA LEU A 201 -24.31 20.76 19.89
C LEU A 201 -24.12 20.48 21.39
N LEU A 202 -22.91 20.08 21.79
CA LEU A 202 -22.58 19.89 23.19
C LEU A 202 -22.76 21.20 23.98
N SER A 203 -22.29 22.35 23.48
CA SER A 203 -22.47 23.60 24.23
C SER A 203 -23.94 23.99 24.44
N LYS A 204 -24.80 23.76 23.45
CA LYS A 204 -26.24 24.04 23.55
C LYS A 204 -26.92 23.16 24.60
N LEU A 205 -26.66 21.85 24.57
CA LEU A 205 -27.18 20.89 25.54
C LEU A 205 -26.83 21.30 26.99
N TYR A 206 -25.61 21.80 27.21
CA TYR A 206 -25.17 22.25 28.54
C TYR A 206 -25.69 23.63 28.97
N GLN A 207 -26.08 24.49 28.01
CA GLN A 207 -26.72 25.77 28.32
C GLN A 207 -28.18 25.57 28.74
N GLU A 208 -28.87 24.61 28.12
CA GLU A 208 -30.23 24.21 28.47
C GLU A 208 -30.30 23.52 29.84
N GLU A 209 -29.27 22.78 30.26
CA GLU A 209 -29.20 22.16 31.60
C GLU A 209 -28.99 23.15 32.77
N LYS A 210 -28.60 24.40 32.50
CA LYS A 210 -28.36 25.43 33.52
C LYS A 210 -29.56 26.35 33.79
N GLN A 211 -30.64 26.21 33.03
CA GLN A 211 -31.90 26.96 33.18
C GLN A 211 -32.92 26.09 33.92
#